data_AF-A0A2V6YXN6-F1
#
_entry.id   AF-A0A2V6YXN6-F1
#
_cell.length_a   1.000
_cell.length_b   1.000
_cell.length_c   1.000
_cell.angle_alpha   90.00
_cell.angle_beta   90.00
_cell.angle_gamma   90.00
#
_symmetry.space_group_name_H-M   'P 1'
#
loop_
_entity.id
_entity.type
_entity.pdbx_description
1 polymer ?
#
loop_
_entity_poly.entity_id
_entity_poly.type
_entity_poly.pdbx_seq_one_letter_code
_entity_poly.pdbx_strand_id
1 'polypeptide(L)'
;MERLLDVQEVAALLRLAPRTIYNLAERRALPVQRVGRRLRFSPSAIERWLAQQARDDRATFQGKLRRRWSEGTRRGGTAHEQPSKDES
;
A
#
# COMPACT_ATOMS: atom_id res chain seq x y z
N MET A 1 1.28 17.09 -23.97
CA MET A 1 1.75 15.69 -24.08
C MET A 1 2.59 15.38 -22.85
N GLU A 2 2.30 14.29 -22.16
CA GLU A 2 3.09 13.84 -21.00
C GLU A 2 4.33 13.08 -21.48
N ARG A 3 5.51 13.38 -20.92
CA ARG A 3 6.75 12.66 -21.23
C ARG A 3 6.71 11.31 -20.53
N LEU A 4 6.82 10.22 -21.32
CA LEU A 4 6.94 8.88 -20.77
C LEU A 4 8.35 8.62 -20.25
N LEU A 5 8.42 8.05 -19.06
CA LEU A 5 9.65 7.67 -18.39
C LEU A 5 10.16 6.32 -18.90
N ASP A 6 11.47 6.12 -18.85
CA ASP A 6 12.09 4.81 -19.01
C ASP A 6 12.33 4.11 -17.67
N VAL A 7 12.93 2.92 -17.72
CA VAL A 7 13.19 2.10 -16.53
C VAL A 7 14.14 2.78 -15.54
N GLN A 8 15.14 3.51 -16.01
CA GLN A 8 16.13 4.18 -15.16
C GLN A 8 15.49 5.39 -14.46
N GLU A 9 14.68 6.15 -15.18
CA GLU A 9 13.96 7.29 -14.64
C GLU A 9 12.96 6.86 -13.55
N VAL A 10 12.23 5.77 -13.77
CA VAL A 10 11.34 5.20 -12.75
C VAL A 10 12.11 4.63 -11.56
N ALA A 11 13.25 3.97 -11.81
CA ALA A 11 14.12 3.46 -10.75
C ALA A 11 14.61 4.58 -9.84
N ALA A 12 15.07 5.70 -10.42
CA ALA A 12 15.47 6.89 -9.68
C ALA A 12 14.30 7.51 -8.91
N LEU A 13 13.12 7.62 -9.54
CA LEU A 13 11.92 8.19 -8.94
C LEU A 13 11.46 7.40 -7.72
N LEU A 14 11.42 6.07 -7.83
CA LEU A 14 10.99 5.18 -6.74
C LEU A 14 12.12 4.82 -5.76
N ARG A 15 13.36 5.25 -6.04
CA ARG A 15 14.59 4.86 -5.32
C ARG A 15 14.76 3.35 -5.22
N LEU A 16 14.50 2.64 -6.33
CA LEU A 16 14.64 1.20 -6.46
C LEU A 16 15.73 0.85 -7.48
N ALA A 17 16.29 -0.35 -7.39
CA ALA A 17 17.19 -0.85 -8.42
C ALA A 17 16.43 -1.06 -9.75
N PRO A 18 17.02 -0.78 -10.93
CA PRO A 18 16.39 -1.02 -12.23
C PRO A 18 15.92 -2.47 -12.41
N ARG A 19 16.66 -3.44 -11.86
CA ARG A 19 16.26 -4.86 -11.85
C ARG A 19 14.92 -5.08 -11.16
N THR A 20 14.65 -4.37 -10.06
CA THR A 20 13.37 -4.42 -9.37
C THR A 20 12.26 -3.87 -10.25
N ILE A 21 12.52 -2.77 -10.97
CA ILE A 21 11.54 -2.20 -11.92
C ILE A 21 11.23 -3.18 -13.05
N TYR A 22 12.22 -3.87 -13.61
CA TYR A 22 11.98 -4.94 -14.59
C TYR A 22 11.09 -6.05 -14.02
N ASN A 23 11.43 -6.59 -12.84
CA ASN A 23 10.64 -7.63 -12.19
C ASN A 23 9.19 -7.17 -11.92
N LEU A 24 9.00 -5.93 -11.48
CA LEU A 24 7.67 -5.36 -11.25
C LEU A 24 6.87 -5.19 -12.55
N ALA A 25 7.53 -4.76 -13.63
CA ALA A 25 6.91 -4.64 -14.94
C ALA A 25 6.53 -6.00 -15.52
N GLU A 26 7.38 -7.02 -15.39
CA GLU A 26 7.10 -8.39 -15.83
C GLU A 26 5.91 -8.99 -15.09
N ARG A 27 5.84 -8.76 -13.77
CA ARG A 27 4.74 -9.20 -12.91
C ARG A 27 3.48 -8.35 -13.06
N ARG A 28 3.48 -7.32 -13.90
CA ARG A 28 2.41 -6.31 -14.05
C ARG A 28 2.01 -5.66 -12.71
N ALA A 29 2.95 -5.61 -11.77
CA ALA A 29 2.77 -5.00 -10.45
C ALA A 29 3.00 -3.48 -10.48
N LEU A 30 3.52 -2.95 -11.59
CA LEU A 30 3.75 -1.53 -11.83
C LEU A 30 3.15 -1.15 -13.20
N PRO A 31 2.45 0.01 -13.32
CA PRO A 31 1.79 0.42 -14.56
C PRO A 31 2.82 0.70 -15.66
N VAL A 32 2.85 -0.16 -16.68
CA VAL A 32 3.83 -0.13 -17.77
C VAL A 32 3.18 -0.23 -19.15
N GLN A 33 3.72 0.50 -20.11
CA GLN A 33 3.34 0.45 -21.52
C GLN A 33 4.50 -0.15 -22.33
N ARG A 34 4.21 -1.17 -23.12
CA ARG A 34 5.17 -1.76 -24.06
C ARG A 34 5.08 -1.04 -25.40
N VAL A 35 6.16 -0.38 -25.78
CA VAL A 35 6.29 0.29 -27.09
C VAL A 35 7.44 -0.35 -27.84
N GLY A 36 7.12 -1.29 -28.72
CA GLY A 36 8.10 -2.18 -29.35
C GLY A 36 8.90 -2.96 -28.30
N ARG A 37 10.22 -2.81 -28.32
CA ARG A 37 11.14 -3.45 -27.37
C ARG A 37 11.37 -2.65 -26.08
N ARG A 38 10.77 -1.47 -25.94
CA ARG A 38 11.03 -0.57 -24.81
C ARG A 38 9.84 -0.55 -23.85
N LEU A 39 10.14 -0.47 -22.56
CA LEU A 39 9.16 -0.21 -21.52
C LEU A 39 9.06 1.30 -21.32
N ARG A 40 7.83 1.78 -21.20
CA ARG A 40 7.51 3.19 -20.98
C ARG A 40 6.52 3.31 -19.83
N PHE A 41 6.69 4.36 -19.03
CA PHE A 41 5.89 4.57 -17.83
C PHE A 41 5.33 5.98 -17.84
N SER A 42 4.03 6.11 -17.61
CA SER A 42 3.41 7.43 -17.41
C SER A 42 3.66 7.86 -15.96
N PRO A 43 4.26 9.04 -15.72
CA PRO A 43 4.39 9.62 -14.39
C PRO A 43 3.06 9.63 -13.62
N SER A 44 2.00 10.13 -14.25
CA SER A 44 0.66 10.20 -13.67
C SER A 44 0.10 8.83 -13.29
N ALA A 45 0.42 7.78 -14.08
CA ALA A 45 0.01 6.42 -13.75
C ALA A 45 0.76 5.87 -12.53
N ILE A 46 2.06 6.14 -12.41
CA ILE A 46 2.86 5.75 -11.24
C ILE A 46 2.36 6.46 -9.97
N GLU A 47 2.07 7.76 -10.05
CA GLU A 47 1.52 8.52 -8.92
C GLU A 47 0.20 7.93 -8.42
N ARG A 48 -0.73 7.63 -9.33
CA ARG A 48 -2.00 6.97 -8.98
C ARG A 48 -1.78 5.60 -8.37
N TRP A 49 -0.84 4.82 -8.90
CA TRP A 49 -0.49 3.52 -8.36
C TRP A 49 0.08 3.62 -6.94
N LEU A 50 0.98 4.56 -6.67
CA LEU A 50 1.50 4.82 -5.32
C LEU A 50 0.38 5.19 -4.34
N ALA A 51 -0.54 6.06 -4.77
CA ALA A 51 -1.69 6.45 -3.95
C ALA A 51 -2.64 5.27 -3.64
N GLN A 52 -2.76 4.32 -4.57
CA GLN A 52 -3.53 3.09 -4.37
C GLN A 52 -2.86 2.18 -3.34
N GLN A 53 -1.56 1.94 -3.47
CA GLN A 53 -0.79 1.09 -2.54
C GLN A 53 -0.85 1.60 -1.09
N ALA A 54 -0.75 2.91 -0.88
CA ALA A 54 -0.86 3.50 0.45
C ALA A 54 -2.22 3.26 1.12
N ARG A 55 -3.31 3.18 0.33
CA ARG A 55 -4.65 2.85 0.82
C ARG A 55 -4.76 1.36 1.16
N ASP A 56 -4.24 0.51 0.28
CA ASP A 56 -4.29 -0.95 0.45
C ASP A 56 -3.45 -1.41 1.64
N ASP A 57 -2.27 -0.83 1.87
CA ASP A 57 -1.43 -1.10 3.04
C ASP A 57 -2.15 -0.74 4.34
N ARG A 58 -2.83 0.42 4.38
CA ARG A 58 -3.62 0.85 5.54
C ARG A 58 -4.79 -0.10 5.81
N ALA A 59 -5.52 -0.51 4.78
CA ALA A 59 -6.62 -1.46 4.90
C ALA A 59 -6.13 -2.84 5.38
N THR A 60 -5.00 -3.30 4.85
CA THR A 60 -4.38 -4.58 5.20
C THR A 60 -3.85 -4.59 6.63
N PHE A 61 -3.27 -3.46 7.10
CA PHE A 61 -2.83 -3.30 8.48
C PHE A 61 -4.01 -3.24 9.45
N GLN A 62 -5.07 -2.49 9.14
CA GLN A 62 -6.28 -2.41 9.98
C GLN A 62 -7.01 -3.75 10.08
N GLY A 63 -7.11 -4.52 8.98
CA GLY A 63 -7.68 -5.87 8.99
C GLY A 63 -6.87 -6.85 9.86
N LYS A 64 -5.53 -6.76 9.82
CA LYS A 64 -4.65 -7.54 10.70
C LYS A 64 -4.75 -7.11 12.17
N LEU A 65 -4.92 -5.82 12.44
CA LEU A 65 -5.07 -5.30 13.80
C LEU A 65 -6.40 -5.75 14.43
N ARG A 66 -7.50 -5.77 13.67
CA ARG A 66 -8.81 -6.26 14.14
C ARG A 66 -8.79 -7.73 14.57
N ARG A 67 -8.12 -8.61 13.81
CA ARG A 67 -8.06 -10.04 14.16
C ARG A 67 -7.18 -10.33 15.37
N ARG A 68 -6.11 -9.56 15.55
CA ARG A 68 -5.16 -9.75 16.66
C ARG A 68 -5.68 -9.22 18.01
N TRP A 69 -6.68 -8.34 18.01
CA TRP A 69 -7.24 -7.72 19.23
C TRP A 69 -8.58 -8.32 19.68
N SER A 70 -8.93 -9.54 19.22
CA SER A 70 -10.12 -10.26 19.72
C SER A 70 -9.79 -11.46 20.62
N GLU A 71 -8.51 -11.77 20.85
CA GLU A 71 -8.09 -13.00 21.55
C GLU A 71 -7.33 -12.73 22.87
N GLY A 72 -7.28 -11.47 23.31
CA GLY A 72 -6.45 -11.03 24.44
C GLY A 72 -7.17 -10.68 25.75
N THR A 73 -8.50 -10.76 25.84
CA THR A 73 -9.25 -10.35 27.06
C THR A 73 -9.69 -11.54 27.92
N ARG A 74 -8.81 -12.53 28.09
CA ARG A 74 -8.96 -13.58 29.11
C ARG A 74 -7.62 -13.87 29.79
N ARG A 75 -7.10 -12.89 30.52
CA ARG A 75 -6.49 -13.09 31.86
C ARG A 75 -6.09 -11.74 32.47
N GLY A 76 -6.84 -11.36 33.52
CA GLY A 76 -6.39 -10.49 34.61
C GLY A 76 -6.36 -8.99 34.33
N GLY A 77 -7.37 -8.28 34.82
CA GLY A 77 -7.36 -6.81 34.90
C GLY A 77 -8.76 -6.23 35.04
N THR A 78 -9.25 -6.18 36.27
CA THR A 78 -10.48 -5.47 36.66
C THR A 78 -10.43 -4.01 36.21
N ALA A 79 -11.18 -3.65 35.16
CA ALA A 79 -11.49 -2.26 34.88
C ALA A 79 -12.62 -1.85 35.82
N HIS A 80 -12.30 -0.89 36.69
CA HIS A 80 -13.20 -0.11 37.53
C HIS A 80 -14.52 0.20 36.84
N GLU A 81 -15.61 -0.16 37.52
CA GLU A 81 -16.80 0.64 37.76
C GLU A 81 -17.14 1.71 36.71
N GLN A 82 -18.17 1.44 35.91
CA GLN A 82 -18.95 2.50 35.28
C GLN A 82 -20.11 2.86 36.22
N PRO A 83 -20.33 4.15 36.53
CA PRO A 83 -21.47 4.53 37.34
C PRO A 83 -22.76 4.31 36.54
N SER A 84 -23.67 3.56 37.15
CA SER A 84 -25.03 3.31 36.69
C SER A 84 -25.75 4.64 36.48
N LYS A 85 -26.05 4.98 35.22
CA LYS A 85 -27.12 5.90 34.87
C LYS A 85 -28.39 5.07 34.73
N ASP A 86 -29.06 4.86 35.85
CA ASP A 86 -30.51 4.63 35.89
C ASP A 86 -30.95 4.72 37.37
N GLU A 87 -31.55 5.83 37.76
CA GLU A 87 -32.79 5.79 38.52
C GLU A 87 -33.53 7.12 38.32
N SER A 88 -34.86 7.01 38.27
CA SER A 88 -35.85 8.01 37.83
C SER A 88 -35.94 9.29 38.67
#